data_AF-A0A7S4EWX8-F1
#
_entry.id   AF-A0A7S4EWX8-F1
#
_cell.length_a   1.000
_cell.length_b   1.000
_cell.length_c   1.000
_cell.angle_alpha   90.00
_cell.angle_beta   90.00
_cell.angle_gamma   90.00
#
_symmetry.space_group_name_H-M   'P 1'
#
loop_
_entity.id
_entity.type
_entity.pdbx_description
1 polymer ?
#
loop_
_entity_poly.entity_id
_entity_poly.type
_entity_poly.pdbx_seq_one_letter_code
_entity_poly.pdbx_strand_id
1 'polypeptide(L)'
;EDSSGLPAPLELAFYSPLPALVKSRWAAWLRRWRAMLGHSDDDIEAARRTMQLASPKYVPREWLLVEAYTEAEKGNHAPLHALLSLLRHPYDEQMEQQAYYYKRQPAGAAEQGGIGFMS
;
A
#
# COMPACT_ATOMS: atom_id res chain seq x y z
N GLU A 1 25.40 -4.53 -14.19
CA GLU A 1 24.42 -5.37 -14.89
C GLU A 1 23.80 -6.32 -13.89
N ASP A 2 22.54 -6.08 -13.49
CA ASP A 2 21.56 -7.14 -13.15
C ASP A 2 20.18 -6.46 -12.99
N SER A 3 19.58 -6.05 -14.10
CA SER A 3 18.24 -5.41 -14.12
C SER A 3 17.13 -6.40 -14.48
N SER A 4 17.37 -7.69 -14.23
CA SER A 4 16.45 -8.78 -14.55
C SER A 4 15.36 -8.99 -13.49
N GLY A 5 15.54 -8.42 -12.29
CA GLY A 5 14.66 -8.59 -11.14
C GLY A 5 13.56 -7.53 -10.99
N LEU A 6 12.52 -7.91 -10.26
CA LEU A 6 11.48 -7.00 -9.79
C LEU A 6 12.07 -6.06 -8.73
N PRO A 7 11.74 -4.75 -8.72
CA PRO A 7 12.21 -3.86 -7.65
C PRO A 7 11.77 -4.35 -6.26
N ALA A 8 12.68 -4.30 -5.28
CA ALA A 8 12.40 -4.80 -3.92
C ALA A 8 11.11 -4.24 -3.28
N PRO A 9 10.77 -2.93 -3.40
CA PRO A 9 9.51 -2.42 -2.86
C PRO A 9 8.26 -3.07 -3.48
N LEU A 10 8.35 -3.49 -4.74
CA LEU A 10 7.25 -4.15 -5.43
C LEU A 10 7.13 -5.62 -5.04
N GLU A 11 8.23 -6.28 -4.66
CA GLU A 11 8.17 -7.65 -4.12
C GLU A 11 7.35 -7.74 -2.83
N LEU A 12 7.42 -6.70 -1.97
CA LEU A 12 6.64 -6.62 -0.74
C LEU A 12 5.12 -6.51 -0.99
N ALA A 13 4.70 -6.07 -2.18
CA ALA A 13 3.30 -5.91 -2.53
C ALA A 13 2.59 -7.25 -2.77
N PHE A 14 3.32 -8.33 -3.11
CA PHE A 14 2.71 -9.63 -3.45
C PHE A 14 2.57 -10.54 -2.23
N TYR A 15 1.39 -11.16 -2.07
CA TYR A 15 1.09 -12.09 -0.96
C TYR A 15 1.95 -13.36 -0.96
N SER A 16 2.46 -13.77 -2.12
CA SER A 16 3.33 -14.92 -2.28
C SER A 16 4.45 -14.62 -3.28
N PRO A 17 5.57 -15.36 -3.23
CA PRO A 17 6.64 -15.22 -4.21
C PRO A 17 6.11 -15.45 -5.64
N LEU A 18 6.40 -14.52 -6.53
CA LEU A 18 6.00 -14.65 -7.94
C LEU A 18 6.86 -15.69 -8.67
N PRO A 19 6.26 -16.51 -9.56
CA PRO A 19 7.00 -17.37 -10.48
C PRO A 19 7.95 -16.54 -11.37
N ALA A 20 9.09 -17.12 -11.76
CA ALA A 20 10.12 -16.43 -12.55
C ALA A 20 9.56 -15.78 -13.83
N LEU A 21 8.70 -16.49 -14.57
CA LEU A 21 8.05 -15.97 -15.78
C LEU A 21 7.22 -14.72 -15.49
N VAL A 22 6.49 -14.70 -14.37
CA VAL A 22 5.65 -13.56 -13.96
C VAL A 22 6.52 -12.37 -13.55
N LYS A 23 7.63 -12.61 -12.83
CA LYS A 23 8.62 -11.56 -12.50
C LYS A 23 9.17 -10.91 -13.78
N SER A 24 9.56 -11.70 -14.78
CA SER A 24 10.06 -11.19 -16.05
C SER A 24 9.03 -10.35 -16.81
N ARG A 25 7.76 -10.76 -16.80
CA ARG A 25 6.67 -9.99 -17.43
C ARG A 25 6.44 -8.65 -16.72
N TRP A 26 6.45 -8.65 -15.38
CA TRP A 26 6.38 -7.42 -14.60
C TRP A 26 7.55 -6.47 -14.87
N ALA A 27 8.79 -6.98 -14.86
CA ALA A 27 9.97 -6.18 -15.15
C ALA A 27 9.93 -5.58 -16.56
N ALA A 28 9.49 -6.36 -17.56
CA ALA A 28 9.32 -5.87 -18.93
C ALA A 28 8.24 -4.79 -19.02
N TRP A 29 7.12 -4.96 -18.34
CA TRP A 29 6.04 -3.96 -18.30
C TRP A 29 6.49 -2.67 -17.61
N LEU A 30 7.16 -2.77 -16.45
CA LEU A 30 7.67 -1.60 -15.71
C LEU A 30 8.68 -0.79 -16.51
N ARG A 31 9.56 -1.45 -17.27
CA ARG A 31 10.50 -0.76 -18.16
C ARG A 31 9.77 0.04 -19.23
N ARG A 32 8.74 -0.55 -19.86
CA ARG A 32 7.92 0.15 -20.86
C ARG A 32 7.15 1.31 -20.23
N TRP A 33 6.53 1.09 -19.08
CA TRP A 33 5.82 2.13 -18.35
C TRP A 33 6.73 3.30 -17.97
N ARG A 34 7.92 3.02 -17.43
CA ARG A 34 8.89 4.05 -17.08
C ARG A 34 9.36 4.85 -18.29
N ALA A 35 9.56 4.20 -19.44
CA ALA A 35 9.92 4.89 -20.69
C ALA A 35 8.82 5.84 -21.20
N MET A 36 7.56 5.68 -20.77
CA MET A 36 6.47 6.60 -21.11
C MET A 36 6.42 7.85 -20.21
N LEU A 37 7.11 7.86 -19.06
CA LEU A 37 7.05 8.98 -18.10
C LEU A 37 7.92 10.18 -18.49
N GLY A 38 8.69 10.08 -19.58
CA GLY A 38 9.68 11.08 -19.98
C GLY A 38 11.11 10.58 -19.81
N HIS A 39 12.07 11.41 -20.21
CA HIS A 39 13.50 11.05 -20.23
C HIS A 39 14.34 11.93 -19.32
N SER A 40 13.82 13.08 -18.89
CA SER A 40 14.51 13.97 -17.96
C SER A 40 14.17 13.61 -16.50
N ASP A 41 15.08 13.95 -15.59
CA ASP A 41 14.83 13.80 -14.15
C ASP A 41 13.66 14.69 -13.69
N ASP A 42 13.47 15.85 -14.34
CA ASP A 42 12.36 16.76 -14.07
C ASP A 42 11.00 16.15 -14.45
N ASP A 43 10.90 15.46 -15.59
CA ASP A 43 9.67 14.75 -16.00
C ASP A 43 9.29 13.67 -14.98
N ILE A 44 10.30 12.89 -14.56
CA ILE A 44 10.11 11.80 -13.60
C ILE A 44 9.68 12.36 -12.23
N GLU A 45 10.29 13.44 -11.78
CA GLU A 45 9.94 14.10 -10.52
C GLU A 45 8.54 14.73 -10.56
N ALA A 46 8.15 15.35 -11.68
CA ALA A 46 6.80 15.88 -11.88
C ALA A 46 5.74 14.76 -11.88
N ALA A 47 6.03 13.65 -12.56
CA ALA A 47 5.18 12.46 -12.55
C ALA A 47 5.05 11.89 -11.13
N ARG A 48 6.15 11.78 -10.39
CA ARG A 48 6.16 11.30 -9.00
C ARG A 48 5.26 12.16 -8.10
N ARG A 49 5.39 13.49 -8.16
CA ARG A 49 4.55 14.42 -7.37
C ARG A 49 3.07 14.27 -7.72
N THR A 50 2.76 14.18 -9.01
CA THR A 50 1.38 13.98 -9.47
C THR A 50 0.80 12.66 -8.95
N MET A 51 1.58 11.58 -9.01
CA MET A 51 1.17 10.27 -8.48
C MET A 51 0.94 10.30 -6.97
N GLN A 52 1.80 10.98 -6.21
CA GLN A 52 1.65 11.13 -4.76
C GLN A 52 0.40 11.91 -4.36
N LEU A 53 0.01 12.92 -5.13
CA LEU A 53 -1.21 13.69 -4.90
C LEU A 53 -2.49 12.96 -5.32
N ALA A 54 -2.39 12.04 -6.28
CA ALA A 54 -3.54 11.28 -6.78
C ALA A 54 -3.74 9.94 -6.06
N SER A 55 -2.68 9.34 -5.51
CA SER A 55 -2.71 8.01 -4.90
C SER A 55 -2.60 8.12 -3.37
N PRO A 56 -3.69 7.91 -2.61
CA PRO A 56 -3.64 8.00 -1.17
C PRO A 56 -2.76 6.87 -0.62
N LYS A 57 -1.88 7.24 0.31
CA LYS A 57 -1.03 6.31 1.05
C LYS A 57 -1.84 5.52 2.08
N TYR A 58 -2.80 6.17 2.74
CA TYR A 58 -3.68 5.57 3.74
C TYR A 58 -5.10 5.46 3.23
N VAL A 59 -5.66 4.26 3.29
CA VAL A 59 -7.05 3.96 2.92
C VAL A 59 -7.76 3.26 4.07
N PRO A 60 -9.06 3.50 4.30
CA PRO A 60 -9.81 2.87 5.38
C PRO A 60 -10.08 1.40 5.04
N ARG A 61 -9.09 0.53 5.29
CA ARG A 61 -9.24 -0.92 5.08
C ARG A 61 -10.15 -1.51 6.16
N GLU A 62 -11.06 -2.38 5.77
CA GLU A 62 -12.05 -2.98 6.69
C GLU A 62 -11.40 -3.57 7.95
N TRP A 63 -10.33 -4.35 7.80
CA TRP A 63 -9.64 -4.96 8.95
C TRP A 63 -9.02 -3.94 9.92
N LEU A 64 -8.62 -2.75 9.46
CA LEU A 64 -8.16 -1.66 10.34
C LEU A 64 -9.33 -1.02 11.10
N LEU A 65 -10.49 -0.93 10.45
CA LEU A 65 -11.71 -0.41 11.08
C LEU A 65 -12.23 -1.39 12.13
N VAL A 66 -12.23 -2.69 11.83
CA VAL A 66 -12.64 -3.75 12.76
C VAL A 66 -11.84 -3.72 14.05
N GLU A 67 -10.52 -3.65 13.96
CA GLU A 67 -9.66 -3.50 15.13
C GLU A 67 -10.00 -2.23 15.91
N ALA A 68 -10.21 -1.10 15.23
CA ALA A 68 -10.50 0.17 15.87
C ALA A 68 -11.86 0.21 16.59
N TYR A 69 -12.94 -0.27 15.97
CA TYR A 69 -14.26 -0.24 16.63
C TYR A 69 -14.38 -1.32 17.71
N THR A 70 -13.72 -2.47 17.56
CA THR A 70 -13.72 -3.53 18.59
C THR A 70 -13.04 -3.05 19.88
N GLU A 71 -11.97 -2.26 19.77
CA GLU A 71 -11.35 -1.63 20.94
C GLU A 71 -12.21 -0.51 21.51
N ALA A 72 -12.90 0.24 20.64
CA ALA A 72 -13.81 1.29 21.08
C ALA A 72 -15.01 0.75 21.87
N GLU A 73 -15.56 -0.40 21.48
CA GLU A 73 -16.61 -1.10 22.23
C GLU A 73 -16.18 -1.49 23.66
N LYS A 74 -14.87 -1.70 23.88
CA LYS A 74 -14.27 -1.95 25.20
C LYS A 74 -13.94 -0.66 25.97
N GLY A 75 -14.27 0.50 25.41
CA GLY A 75 -14.00 1.83 25.98
C GLY A 75 -12.64 2.43 25.59
N ASN A 76 -11.85 1.76 24.74
CA ASN A 76 -10.55 2.26 24.28
C ASN A 76 -10.67 2.92 22.88
N HIS A 77 -10.81 4.25 22.86
CA HIS A 77 -10.95 5.01 21.60
C HIS A 77 -9.63 5.40 20.94
N ALA A 78 -8.47 5.08 21.55
CA ALA A 78 -7.17 5.51 21.03
C ALA A 78 -6.88 5.02 19.59
N PRO A 79 -7.16 3.75 19.22
CA PRO A 79 -6.93 3.26 17.86
C PRO A 79 -7.81 3.96 16.81
N LEU A 80 -9.06 4.28 17.18
CA LEU A 80 -10.00 5.01 16.33
C LEU A 80 -9.51 6.44 16.07
N HIS A 81 -9.06 7.15 17.11
CA HIS A 81 -8.52 8.51 16.97
C HIS A 81 -7.23 8.54 16.15
N ALA A 82 -6.36 7.54 16.30
CA ALA A 82 -5.16 7.40 15.48
C ALA A 82 -5.51 7.20 14.00
N LEU A 83 -6.42 6.27 13.69
CA LEU A 83 -6.86 6.03 12.31
C LEU A 83 -7.52 7.28 11.70
N LEU A 84 -8.39 7.97 12.45
CA LEU A 84 -9.00 9.22 12.00
C LEU A 84 -7.95 10.29 11.69
N SER A 85 -6.91 10.41 12.51
CA SER A 85 -5.84 11.40 12.30
C SER A 85 -5.07 11.15 11.00
N LEU A 86 -4.79 9.88 10.68
CA LEU A 86 -4.17 9.48 9.41
C LEU A 86 -5.07 9.75 8.20
N LEU A 87 -6.35 9.40 8.32
CA LEU A 87 -7.33 9.57 7.23
C LEU A 87 -7.66 11.03 6.92
N ARG A 88 -7.36 11.98 7.82
CA ARG A 88 -7.46 13.42 7.53
C ARG A 88 -6.41 13.90 6.54
N HIS A 89 -5.29 13.18 6.41
CA HIS A 89 -4.16 13.51 5.57
C HIS A 89 -3.67 12.28 4.80
N PRO A 90 -4.53 11.66 3.97
CA PRO A 90 -4.28 10.32 3.44
C PRO A 90 -3.15 10.26 2.41
N TYR A 91 -2.69 11.40 1.90
CA TYR A 91 -1.61 11.53 0.91
C TYR A 91 -0.24 11.90 1.54
N ASP A 92 -0.20 12.22 2.84
CA ASP A 92 1.02 12.71 3.49
C ASP A 92 1.96 11.56 3.89
N GLU A 93 3.26 11.81 3.84
CA GLU A 93 4.31 10.91 4.33
C GLU A 93 4.42 11.00 5.86
N GLN A 94 3.46 10.44 6.61
CA GLN A 94 3.44 10.50 8.08
C GLN A 94 4.31 9.40 8.71
N MET A 95 5.52 9.76 9.18
CA MET A 95 6.55 8.80 9.63
C MET A 95 6.19 7.99 10.88
N GLU A 96 5.49 8.55 11.86
CA GLU A 96 5.40 7.93 13.20
C GLU A 96 4.45 6.73 13.28
N GLN A 97 3.46 6.63 12.39
CA GLN A 97 2.46 5.55 12.43
C GLN A 97 2.44 4.69 11.15
N GLN A 98 3.34 4.97 10.20
CA GLN A 98 3.36 4.33 8.89
C GLN A 98 3.48 2.80 8.98
N ALA A 99 4.37 2.27 9.82
CA ALA A 99 4.62 0.83 9.88
C ALA A 99 3.38 0.01 10.26
N TYR A 100 2.47 0.58 11.05
CA TYR A 100 1.29 -0.13 11.52
C TYR A 100 0.09 -0.02 10.55
N TYR A 101 -0.10 1.14 9.90
CA TYR A 101 -1.25 1.37 9.02
C TYR A 101 -0.93 1.18 7.52
N TYR A 102 0.33 1.37 7.12
CA TYR A 102 0.83 1.09 5.77
C TYR A 102 1.39 -0.33 5.70
N LYS A 103 0.55 -1.30 6.07
CA LYS A 103 0.86 -2.72 5.97
C LYS A 103 -0.19 -3.44 5.14
N ARG A 104 0.24 -4.54 4.52
CA ARG A 104 -0.67 -5.47 3.86
C ARG A 104 -1.58 -6.12 4.90
N GLN A 105 -2.77 -6.53 4.46
CA GLN A 105 -3.66 -7.32 5.30
C GLN A 105 -2.89 -8.57 5.80
N PRO A 106 -2.86 -8.82 7.12
CA PRO A 106 -2.24 -10.01 7.68
C PRO A 106 -2.88 -11.28 7.12
N ALA A 107 -2.08 -12.34 6.95
CA ALA A 107 -2.63 -13.67 6.63
C ALA A 107 -3.53 -14.12 7.80
N GLY A 108 -4.81 -14.40 7.51
CA GLY A 108 -5.83 -14.75 8.52
C GLY A 108 -6.92 -13.71 8.73
N ALA A 109 -6.69 -12.44 8.36
CA ALA A 109 -7.73 -11.41 8.42
C ALA A 109 -8.77 -11.56 7.28
N ALA A 110 -8.66 -12.54 6.39
CA ALA A 110 -9.69 -12.88 5.41
C ALA A 110 -10.69 -13.92 5.95
N GLU A 111 -10.36 -14.58 7.06
CA GLU A 111 -11.13 -15.72 7.60
C GLU A 111 -12.04 -15.34 8.79
N GLN A 112 -11.94 -14.11 9.34
CA GLN A 112 -12.90 -13.65 10.34
C GLN A 112 -14.15 -13.08 9.64
N GLY A 113 -15.33 -13.45 10.13
CA GLY A 113 -16.60 -12.93 9.61
C GLY A 113 -16.63 -11.40 9.66
N GLY A 114 -16.95 -10.76 8.53
CA GLY A 114 -16.95 -9.30 8.36
C GLY A 114 -15.72 -8.72 7.65
N ILE A 115 -14.62 -9.47 7.55
CA ILE A 115 -13.37 -9.02 6.87
C ILE A 115 -12.95 -9.89 5.67
N GLY A 116 -13.68 -10.99 5.43
CA GLY A 116 -13.63 -11.76 4.19
C GLY A 116 -14.72 -11.27 3.21
N PHE A 117 -14.31 -10.94 2.00
CA PHE A 117 -15.24 -10.80 0.87
C PHE A 117 -15.93 -12.17 0.70
N MET A 118 -17.22 -12.28 1.05
CA MET A 118 -18.02 -13.41 0.61
C MET A 118 -18.26 -13.23 -0.89
N SER A 119 -17.57 -14.01 -1.72
CA SER A 119 -18.01 -14.33 -3.08
C SER A 119 -18.65 -15.71 -3.09
#